data_AF-A0A932TQM5-F1
#
_entry.id   AF-A0A932TQM5-F1
#
_cell.length_a   1.000
_cell.length_b   1.000
_cell.length_c   1.000
_cell.angle_alpha   90.00
_cell.angle_beta   90.00
_cell.angle_gamma   90.00
#
_symmetry.space_group_name_H-M   'P 1'
#
loop_
_entity.id
_entity.type
_entity.pdbx_description
1 polymer ?
#
loop_
_entity_poly.entity_id
_entity_poly.type
_entity_poly.pdbx_seq_one_letter_code
_entity_poly.pdbx_strand_id
1 'polypeptide(L)'
;MAFADAPEESEPALAYPAITGPVAPGDRVLVNTTAVRLGLGTGGLHFIMAVDRPSPGADGEPGAHLVKLRYTPAQHTVAVVEESPLAEQMEAAPGLEGMPVVAAELHSQVAAIAAGARAAAPAARIAYIMPDAAALPLGLSRLVPRLKETGLIDRTITCGQAFGGDLEAVSLPSALQAAHALGAGVAIVAQGPGNAGTGTRLGYSGIAQADWLNAAHALGGIPIAALRLSFADPRPRHQGISHHTLTVLGTFCLCRAVVPLPALPAGQMARVGSQLAPLRERHLLEAHEGAPALALLERLGVNVTTMGRSMAVERAFFLAAGAAGAAAAGRLADRVPG
;
A
#
# COMPACT_ATOMS: atom_id res chain seq x y z
N MET A 1 -11.23 -37.56 -8.71
CA MET A 1 -10.32 -36.60 -8.02
C MET A 1 -9.60 -37.41 -6.96
N ALA A 2 -8.28 -37.56 -7.05
CA ALA A 2 -7.49 -38.26 -6.04
C ALA A 2 -6.85 -37.21 -5.13
N PHE A 3 -7.18 -37.25 -3.84
CA PHE A 3 -6.47 -36.47 -2.84
C PHE A 3 -5.20 -37.25 -2.49
N ALA A 4 -4.04 -36.65 -2.67
CA ALA A 4 -2.79 -37.22 -2.20
C ALA A 4 -2.70 -37.05 -0.68
N ASP A 5 -2.03 -37.97 0.00
CA ASP A 5 -1.71 -37.81 1.42
C ASP A 5 -0.86 -36.55 1.63
N ALA A 6 -1.02 -35.92 2.80
CA ALA A 6 -0.21 -34.78 3.19
C ALA A 6 1.29 -35.19 3.19
N PRO A 7 2.22 -34.29 2.82
CA PRO A 7 3.65 -34.60 2.88
C PRO A 7 4.06 -35.04 4.30
N GLU A 8 5.09 -35.90 4.40
CA GLU A 8 5.61 -36.40 5.69
C GLU A 8 6.18 -35.27 6.58
N GLU A 9 6.50 -34.11 6.00
CA GLU A 9 7.03 -32.93 6.69
C GLU A 9 5.99 -31.79 6.77
N SER A 10 6.00 -31.07 7.89
CA SER A 10 5.12 -29.92 8.12
C SER A 10 5.62 -28.69 7.38
N GLU A 11 4.79 -28.12 6.51
CA GLU A 11 5.10 -26.90 5.76
C GLU A 11 4.13 -25.75 6.12
N PRO A 12 4.58 -24.48 6.10
CA PRO A 12 3.73 -23.34 6.43
C PRO A 12 2.66 -23.10 5.35
N ALA A 13 1.41 -22.97 5.80
CA ALA A 13 0.28 -22.61 4.95
C ALA A 13 -0.50 -21.42 5.54
N LEU A 14 -1.07 -20.60 4.67
CA LEU A 14 -1.90 -19.46 5.03
C LEU A 14 -3.36 -19.75 4.72
N ALA A 15 -4.23 -19.50 5.70
CA ALA A 15 -5.68 -19.44 5.51
C ALA A 15 -6.17 -18.01 5.61
N TYR A 16 -7.22 -17.68 4.86
CA TYR A 16 -7.96 -16.45 5.04
C TYR A 16 -9.33 -16.83 5.59
N PRO A 17 -9.59 -16.68 6.91
CA PRO A 17 -10.84 -17.15 7.52
C PRO A 17 -12.11 -16.58 6.87
N ALA A 18 -12.04 -15.38 6.30
CA ALA A 18 -13.13 -14.78 5.53
C ALA A 18 -13.51 -15.58 4.25
N ILE A 19 -12.61 -16.42 3.75
CA ILE A 19 -12.79 -17.27 2.56
C ILE A 19 -12.90 -18.75 2.98
N THR A 20 -11.98 -19.22 3.82
CA THR A 20 -11.86 -20.65 4.16
C THR A 20 -12.74 -21.06 5.34
N GLY A 21 -13.28 -20.09 6.09
CA GLY A 21 -13.72 -20.29 7.47
C GLY A 21 -12.56 -20.51 8.44
N PRO A 22 -12.84 -20.63 9.75
CA PRO A 22 -11.82 -20.86 10.78
C PRO A 22 -11.11 -22.21 10.60
N VAL A 23 -9.79 -22.27 10.75
CA VAL A 23 -9.03 -23.53 10.64
C VAL A 23 -8.56 -23.96 12.04
N ALA A 24 -8.74 -25.23 12.39
CA ALA A 24 -8.32 -25.81 13.66
C ALA A 24 -7.35 -27.00 13.49
N PRO A 25 -6.49 -27.29 14.48
CA PRO A 25 -5.69 -28.52 14.47
C PRO A 25 -6.56 -29.77 14.30
N GLY A 26 -6.17 -30.66 13.38
CA GLY A 26 -6.94 -31.86 13.04
C GLY A 26 -7.87 -31.70 11.84
N ASP A 27 -8.11 -30.47 11.36
CA ASP A 27 -8.88 -30.23 10.14
C ASP A 27 -8.17 -30.83 8.91
N ARG A 28 -8.94 -31.53 8.08
CA ARG A 28 -8.52 -31.89 6.71
C ARG A 28 -8.76 -30.69 5.81
N VAL A 29 -7.76 -30.33 5.01
CA VAL A 29 -7.82 -29.11 4.19
C VAL A 29 -7.38 -29.36 2.75
N LEU A 30 -7.96 -28.61 1.83
CA LEU A 30 -7.50 -28.50 0.45
C LEU A 30 -6.48 -27.35 0.36
N VAL A 31 -5.30 -27.62 -0.21
CA VAL A 31 -4.17 -26.69 -0.23
C VAL A 31 -3.70 -26.42 -1.65
N ASN A 32 -3.47 -25.15 -1.98
CA ASN A 32 -2.76 -24.72 -3.18
C ASN A 32 -1.26 -24.64 -2.87
N THR A 33 -0.48 -25.53 -3.50
CA THR A 33 0.97 -25.63 -3.28
C THR A 33 1.81 -24.97 -4.37
N THR A 34 1.18 -24.25 -5.29
CA THR A 34 1.83 -23.74 -6.52
C THR A 34 2.99 -22.81 -6.20
N ALA A 35 2.78 -21.87 -5.29
CA ALA A 35 3.77 -20.83 -5.02
C ALA A 35 5.07 -21.39 -4.42
N VAL A 36 4.97 -22.38 -3.53
CA VAL A 36 6.13 -23.06 -2.94
C VAL A 36 6.85 -23.89 -3.99
N ARG A 37 6.12 -24.69 -4.78
CA ARG A 37 6.72 -25.53 -5.83
C ARG A 37 7.44 -24.73 -6.92
N LEU A 38 6.95 -23.53 -7.23
CA LEU A 38 7.58 -22.63 -8.19
C LEU A 38 8.64 -21.71 -7.56
N GLY A 39 8.88 -21.80 -6.25
CA GLY A 39 9.84 -20.95 -5.54
C GLY A 39 9.52 -19.45 -5.67
N LEU A 40 8.23 -19.09 -5.68
CA LEU A 40 7.81 -17.69 -5.83
C LEU A 40 8.25 -16.89 -4.59
N GLY A 41 8.76 -15.67 -4.80
CA GLY A 41 9.27 -14.83 -3.71
C GLY A 41 8.20 -14.38 -2.73
N THR A 42 7.52 -13.26 -3.03
CA THR A 42 6.40 -12.81 -2.18
C THR A 42 5.22 -13.75 -2.37
N GLY A 43 4.71 -14.31 -1.28
CA GLY A 43 3.63 -15.31 -1.35
C GLY A 43 4.11 -16.74 -1.59
N GLY A 44 5.41 -17.04 -1.38
CA GLY A 44 5.97 -18.40 -1.33
C GLY A 44 5.48 -19.22 -0.13
N LEU A 45 4.17 -19.24 0.09
CA LEU A 45 3.47 -20.01 1.10
C LEU A 45 2.50 -20.94 0.38
N HIS A 46 2.15 -22.04 1.05
CA HIS A 46 0.95 -22.77 0.68
C HIS A 46 -0.29 -21.94 1.04
N PHE A 47 -1.38 -22.08 0.30
CA PHE A 47 -2.65 -21.43 0.61
C PHE A 47 -3.73 -22.47 0.87
N ILE A 48 -4.33 -22.42 2.05
CA ILE A 48 -5.51 -23.23 2.37
C ILE A 48 -6.67 -22.68 1.56
N MET A 49 -7.30 -23.52 0.74
CA MET A 49 -8.42 -23.16 -0.12
C MET A 49 -9.77 -23.48 0.51
N ALA A 50 -9.86 -24.60 1.22
CA ALA A 50 -11.08 -25.03 1.89
C ALA A 50 -10.76 -25.97 3.06
N VAL A 51 -11.64 -26.01 4.05
CA VAL A 51 -11.68 -27.04 5.09
C VAL A 51 -12.69 -28.11 4.66
N ASP A 52 -12.31 -29.37 4.74
CA ASP A 52 -13.14 -30.54 4.40
C ASP A 52 -14.18 -30.79 5.49
N ARG A 53 -15.17 -29.90 5.55
CA ARG A 53 -16.33 -29.96 6.45
C ARG A 53 -17.56 -29.39 5.75
N PRO A 54 -18.77 -29.77 6.17
CA PRO A 54 -20.00 -29.13 5.70
C PRO A 54 -19.90 -27.62 5.89
N SER A 55 -20.25 -26.84 4.87
CA SER A 55 -20.30 -25.38 5.01
C SER A 55 -21.24 -25.06 6.16
N PRO A 56 -20.83 -24.31 7.20
CA PRO A 56 -21.82 -23.63 8.03
C PRO A 56 -22.69 -22.81 7.07
N GLY A 57 -24.00 -22.76 7.32
CA GLY A 57 -24.91 -21.95 6.53
C GLY A 57 -24.33 -20.54 6.37
N ALA A 58 -24.51 -19.95 5.18
CA ALA A 58 -23.98 -18.64 4.85
C ALA A 58 -24.75 -17.53 5.57
N ASP A 59 -24.64 -17.48 6.90
CA ASP A 59 -24.99 -16.29 7.64
C ASP A 59 -23.82 -15.32 7.45
N GLY A 60 -23.83 -14.65 6.30
CA GLY A 60 -22.91 -13.54 6.04
C GLY A 60 -23.06 -12.47 7.12
N GLU A 61 -22.04 -11.61 7.26
CA GLU A 61 -22.13 -10.48 8.17
C GLU A 61 -23.38 -9.64 7.83
N PRO A 62 -24.24 -9.28 8.81
CA PRO A 62 -25.40 -8.44 8.55
C PRO A 62 -25.00 -7.14 7.84
N GLY A 63 -25.62 -6.84 6.69
CA GLY A 63 -25.28 -5.68 5.86
C GLY A 63 -24.18 -5.92 4.82
N ALA A 64 -23.55 -7.09 4.80
CA ALA A 64 -22.56 -7.46 3.79
C ALA A 64 -23.22 -7.95 2.49
N HIS A 65 -23.34 -7.05 1.51
CA HIS A 65 -23.94 -7.29 0.19
C HIS A 65 -22.92 -7.15 -0.95
N LEU A 66 -21.82 -6.39 -0.78
CA LEU A 66 -20.80 -6.25 -1.81
C LEU A 66 -19.97 -7.53 -1.89
N VAL A 67 -19.72 -8.03 -3.10
CA VAL A 67 -18.89 -9.21 -3.32
C VAL A 67 -17.45 -8.82 -3.66
N LYS A 68 -16.47 -9.41 -2.95
CA LYS A 68 -15.04 -9.41 -3.28
C LYS A 68 -14.67 -10.74 -3.95
N LEU A 69 -13.61 -10.74 -4.77
CA LEU A 69 -13.23 -11.89 -5.61
C LEU A 69 -14.39 -12.36 -6.51
N ARG A 70 -15.12 -11.39 -7.08
CA ARG A 70 -16.40 -11.61 -7.79
C ARG A 70 -16.30 -12.69 -8.85
N TYR A 71 -17.27 -13.60 -8.85
CA TYR A 71 -17.44 -14.69 -9.83
C TYR A 71 -16.29 -15.72 -9.84
N THR A 72 -15.53 -15.80 -8.75
CA THR A 72 -14.58 -16.88 -8.50
C THR A 72 -15.14 -17.84 -7.44
N PRO A 73 -14.64 -19.09 -7.35
CA PRO A 73 -15.01 -20.00 -6.27
C PRO A 73 -14.68 -19.52 -4.85
N ALA A 74 -13.89 -18.43 -4.72
CA ALA A 74 -13.48 -17.84 -3.45
C ALA A 74 -14.22 -16.53 -3.13
N GLN A 75 -15.28 -16.20 -3.87
CA GLN A 75 -16.05 -15.00 -3.62
C GLN A 75 -16.70 -15.00 -2.23
N HIS A 76 -16.75 -13.83 -1.60
CA HIS A 76 -17.42 -13.63 -0.31
C HIS A 76 -18.00 -12.22 -0.23
N THR A 77 -19.00 -12.04 0.62
CA THR A 77 -19.60 -10.73 0.86
C THR A 77 -18.83 -9.95 1.92
N VAL A 78 -18.84 -8.63 1.78
CA VAL A 78 -18.30 -7.68 2.76
C VAL A 78 -19.27 -6.51 2.94
N ALA A 79 -19.34 -5.96 4.15
CA ALA A 79 -19.96 -4.66 4.40
C ALA A 79 -19.04 -3.55 3.86
N VAL A 80 -19.61 -2.47 3.33
CA VAL A 80 -18.84 -1.37 2.73
C VAL A 80 -19.22 -0.02 3.32
N VAL A 81 -18.26 0.91 3.31
CA VAL A 81 -18.42 2.25 3.90
C VAL A 81 -19.58 3.03 3.28
N GLU A 82 -19.84 2.83 1.99
CA GLU A 82 -20.92 3.47 1.24
C GLU A 82 -22.32 3.08 1.74
N GLU A 83 -22.45 1.95 2.44
CA GLU A 83 -23.71 1.51 3.05
C GLU A 83 -23.67 1.52 4.59
N SER A 84 -22.71 2.26 5.15
CA SER A 84 -22.53 2.43 6.59
C SER A 84 -23.04 3.79 7.06
N PRO A 85 -23.15 4.04 8.38
CA PRO A 85 -23.44 5.38 8.91
C PRO A 85 -22.45 6.48 8.48
N LEU A 86 -21.27 6.12 7.94
CA LEU A 86 -20.30 7.06 7.40
C LEU A 86 -20.74 7.66 6.05
N ALA A 87 -21.68 7.01 5.34
CA ALA A 87 -22.10 7.41 4.00
C ALA A 87 -22.66 8.85 3.96
N GLU A 88 -23.48 9.23 4.95
CA GLU A 88 -24.02 10.61 5.04
C GLU A 88 -22.91 11.65 5.20
N GLN A 89 -21.84 11.33 5.95
CA GLN A 89 -20.69 12.23 6.13
C GLN A 89 -19.85 12.35 4.85
N MET A 90 -19.70 11.24 4.13
CA MET A 90 -18.99 11.21 2.84
C MET A 90 -19.73 12.03 1.78
N GLU A 91 -21.06 11.92 1.72
CA GLU A 91 -21.89 12.71 0.80
C GLU A 91 -21.94 14.20 1.17
N ALA A 92 -21.91 14.53 2.47
CA ALA A 92 -21.88 15.93 2.93
C ALA A 92 -20.55 16.63 2.62
N ALA A 93 -19.44 15.90 2.55
CA ALA A 93 -18.11 16.40 2.24
C ALA A 93 -17.46 15.57 1.11
N PRO A 94 -17.88 15.77 -0.16
CA PRO A 94 -17.50 14.89 -1.27
C PRO A 94 -16.03 15.01 -1.69
N GLY A 95 -15.30 15.99 -1.18
CA GLY A 95 -13.88 16.22 -1.47
C GLY A 95 -12.97 15.82 -0.31
N LEU A 96 -11.68 16.11 -0.46
CA LEU A 96 -10.66 15.87 0.56
C LEU A 96 -10.19 17.15 1.25
N GLU A 97 -10.70 18.32 0.85
CA GLU A 97 -10.41 19.64 1.43
C GLU A 97 -8.90 19.96 1.54
N GLY A 98 -8.09 19.44 0.62
CA GLY A 98 -6.64 19.57 0.66
C GLY A 98 -5.91 18.53 1.51
N MET A 99 -6.56 17.43 1.93
CA MET A 99 -5.89 16.31 2.62
C MET A 99 -4.74 15.78 1.75
N PRO A 100 -3.52 15.70 2.30
CA PRO A 100 -2.39 15.05 1.64
C PRO A 100 -2.63 13.57 1.37
N VAL A 101 -2.39 13.16 0.12
CA VAL A 101 -2.47 11.77 -0.32
C VAL A 101 -1.13 11.34 -0.89
N VAL A 102 -0.42 10.47 -0.17
CA VAL A 102 0.87 9.91 -0.60
C VAL A 102 0.64 8.63 -1.39
N ALA A 103 0.86 8.66 -2.70
CA ALA A 103 0.80 7.49 -3.56
C ALA A 103 2.20 6.86 -3.69
N ALA A 104 2.32 5.55 -3.47
CA ALA A 104 3.59 4.84 -3.50
C ALA A 104 3.51 3.55 -4.32
N GLU A 105 4.49 3.33 -5.20
CA GLU A 105 4.49 2.16 -6.09
C GLU A 105 4.56 0.84 -5.34
N LEU A 106 5.20 0.74 -4.17
CA LEU A 106 5.45 -0.53 -3.49
C LEU A 106 4.93 -0.55 -2.06
N HIS A 107 4.37 -1.70 -1.66
CA HIS A 107 3.94 -1.95 -0.28
C HIS A 107 5.04 -1.70 0.76
N SER A 108 6.30 -1.99 0.42
CA SER A 108 7.45 -1.77 1.30
C SER A 108 7.74 -0.30 1.61
N GLN A 109 7.16 0.65 0.87
CA GLN A 109 7.28 2.09 1.16
C GLN A 109 6.35 2.54 2.30
N VAL A 110 5.25 1.81 2.55
CA VAL A 110 4.18 2.22 3.47
C VAL A 110 4.71 2.53 4.87
N ALA A 111 5.59 1.68 5.41
CA ALA A 111 6.18 1.88 6.73
C ALA A 111 6.99 3.18 6.84
N ALA A 112 7.85 3.45 5.86
CA ALA A 112 8.70 4.65 5.88
C ALA A 112 7.88 5.91 5.64
N ILE A 113 6.85 5.87 4.79
CA ILE A 113 5.91 6.99 4.61
C ILE A 113 5.17 7.27 5.92
N ALA A 114 4.58 6.25 6.53
CA ALA A 114 3.85 6.38 7.80
C ALA A 114 4.77 6.93 8.91
N ALA A 115 6.01 6.41 9.00
CA ALA A 115 7.00 6.89 9.95
C ALA A 115 7.46 8.32 9.67
N GLY A 116 7.61 8.73 8.41
CA GLY A 116 7.94 10.10 8.05
C GLY A 116 6.83 11.08 8.45
N ALA A 117 5.57 10.71 8.17
CA ALA A 117 4.41 11.50 8.58
C ALA A 117 4.30 11.59 10.11
N ARG A 118 4.42 10.47 10.82
CA ARG A 118 4.36 10.42 12.29
C ARG A 118 5.52 11.17 12.95
N ALA A 119 6.73 11.12 12.38
CA ALA A 119 7.89 11.85 12.92
C ALA A 119 7.74 13.37 12.79
N ALA A 120 7.14 13.85 11.70
CA ALA A 120 6.92 15.27 11.46
C ALA A 120 5.64 15.81 12.11
N ALA A 121 4.59 15.00 12.21
CA ALA A 121 3.33 15.35 12.87
C ALA A 121 2.86 14.17 13.76
N PRO A 122 3.33 14.09 15.02
CA PRO A 122 3.03 12.98 15.92
C PRO A 122 1.53 12.73 16.17
N ALA A 123 0.70 13.77 16.06
CA ALA A 123 -0.75 13.70 16.27
C ALA A 123 -1.55 13.43 14.98
N ALA A 124 -0.92 13.38 13.80
CA ALA A 124 -1.63 13.20 12.54
C ALA A 124 -2.32 11.83 12.49
N ARG A 125 -3.60 11.77 12.12
CA ARG A 125 -4.25 10.49 11.83
C ARG A 125 -3.86 10.01 10.43
N ILE A 126 -3.34 8.80 10.34
CA ILE A 126 -2.80 8.22 9.11
C ILE A 126 -3.67 7.03 8.68
N ALA A 127 -4.28 7.14 7.51
CA ALA A 127 -5.01 6.04 6.88
C ALA A 127 -4.14 5.38 5.79
N TYR A 128 -4.05 4.05 5.79
CA TYR A 128 -3.48 3.29 4.68
C TYR A 128 -4.60 2.71 3.83
N ILE A 129 -4.64 3.10 2.56
CA ILE A 129 -5.58 2.60 1.57
C ILE A 129 -4.84 1.62 0.66
N MET A 130 -5.35 0.38 0.58
CA MET A 130 -4.80 -0.69 -0.26
C MET A 130 -5.75 -1.02 -1.42
N PRO A 131 -5.45 -0.57 -2.65
CA PRO A 131 -6.16 -0.99 -3.87
C PRO A 131 -5.72 -2.38 -4.38
N ASP A 132 -6.46 -2.91 -5.35
CA ASP A 132 -6.33 -4.24 -5.95
C ASP A 132 -5.25 -4.36 -7.06
N ALA A 133 -4.15 -3.63 -6.93
CA ALA A 133 -3.06 -3.65 -7.93
C ALA A 133 -2.05 -4.80 -7.75
N ALA A 134 -2.04 -5.48 -6.60
CA ALA A 134 -1.22 -6.66 -6.33
C ALA A 134 -2.01 -7.69 -5.50
N ALA A 135 -1.52 -8.08 -4.30
CA ALA A 135 -2.28 -8.93 -3.41
C ALA A 135 -3.62 -8.29 -3.05
N LEU A 136 -4.68 -9.08 -3.18
CA LEU A 136 -6.05 -8.69 -2.82
C LEU A 136 -6.29 -8.75 -1.29
N PRO A 137 -5.88 -9.82 -0.56
CA PRO A 137 -6.03 -9.84 0.89
C PRO A 137 -4.96 -8.97 1.58
N LEU A 138 -5.41 -7.97 2.34
CA LEU A 138 -4.54 -7.17 3.22
C LEU A 138 -3.81 -8.07 4.23
N GLY A 139 -4.49 -9.12 4.68
CA GLY A 139 -3.96 -10.11 5.64
C GLY A 139 -2.72 -10.88 5.16
N LEU A 140 -2.35 -10.79 3.87
CA LEU A 140 -1.04 -11.31 3.42
C LEU A 140 0.12 -10.49 4.00
N SER A 141 -0.10 -9.21 4.32
CA SER A 141 0.93 -8.35 4.87
C SER A 141 1.19 -8.64 6.33
N ARG A 142 2.43 -9.05 6.64
CA ARG A 142 2.95 -9.10 8.01
C ARG A 142 3.35 -7.72 8.55
N LEU A 143 3.45 -6.72 7.67
CA LEU A 143 3.89 -5.37 8.03
C LEU A 143 2.74 -4.55 8.61
N VAL A 144 1.56 -4.61 7.99
CA VAL A 144 0.41 -3.79 8.38
C VAL A 144 0.00 -3.97 9.85
N PRO A 145 -0.11 -5.19 10.41
CA PRO A 145 -0.39 -5.37 11.84
C PRO A 145 0.64 -4.67 12.73
N ARG A 146 1.94 -4.76 12.38
CA ARG A 146 3.03 -4.11 13.14
C ARG A 146 2.94 -2.58 13.07
N LEU A 147 2.57 -2.03 11.92
CA LEU A 147 2.37 -0.58 11.77
C LEU A 147 1.18 -0.08 12.61
N LYS A 148 0.13 -0.88 12.75
CA LYS A 148 -1.00 -0.57 13.64
C LYS A 148 -0.63 -0.69 15.11
N GLU A 149 0.01 -1.80 15.51
CA GLU A 149 0.49 -2.05 16.88
C GLU A 149 1.41 -0.93 17.38
N THR A 150 2.23 -0.37 16.49
CA THR A 150 3.17 0.72 16.82
C THR A 150 2.59 2.11 16.63
N GLY A 151 1.31 2.24 16.26
CA GLY A 151 0.64 3.52 16.05
C GLY A 151 1.14 4.32 14.85
N LEU A 152 1.84 3.69 13.90
CA LEU A 152 2.26 4.34 12.66
C LEU A 152 1.11 4.51 11.66
N ILE A 153 0.11 3.63 11.70
CA ILE A 153 -1.13 3.72 10.93
C ILE A 153 -2.31 3.57 11.89
N ASP A 154 -3.31 4.44 11.74
CA ASP A 154 -4.51 4.46 12.58
C ASP A 154 -5.64 3.63 11.99
N ARG A 155 -5.78 3.64 10.65
CA ARG A 155 -6.83 2.91 9.93
C ARG A 155 -6.33 2.31 8.64
N THR A 156 -6.87 1.15 8.28
CA THR A 156 -6.68 0.53 6.96
C THR A 156 -7.99 0.50 6.19
N ILE A 157 -7.96 0.85 4.91
CA ILE A 157 -9.13 0.77 4.03
C ILE A 157 -8.73 -0.01 2.79
N THR A 158 -9.48 -1.05 2.44
CA THR A 158 -9.29 -1.78 1.19
C THR A 158 -10.34 -1.36 0.17
N CYS A 159 -9.97 -1.30 -1.11
CA CYS A 159 -10.88 -0.87 -2.16
C CYS A 159 -10.76 -1.69 -3.45
N GLY A 160 -11.77 -1.61 -4.31
CA GLY A 160 -11.84 -2.44 -5.52
C GLY A 160 -12.10 -3.90 -5.13
N GLN A 161 -11.24 -4.82 -5.57
CA GLN A 161 -11.28 -6.24 -5.21
C GLN A 161 -10.34 -6.62 -4.05
N ALA A 162 -9.55 -5.67 -3.53
CA ALA A 162 -8.81 -5.88 -2.29
C ALA A 162 -9.77 -5.93 -1.10
N PHE A 163 -9.39 -6.66 -0.05
CA PHE A 163 -10.23 -6.91 1.13
C PHE A 163 -9.41 -7.20 2.40
N GLY A 164 -10.08 -7.17 3.55
CA GLY A 164 -9.52 -7.39 4.87
C GLY A 164 -9.00 -6.12 5.56
N GLY A 165 -9.42 -4.94 5.11
CA GLY A 165 -9.17 -3.66 5.80
C GLY A 165 -10.01 -3.49 7.06
N ASP A 166 -9.75 -2.44 7.84
CA ASP A 166 -10.70 -2.03 8.90
C ASP A 166 -12.04 -1.60 8.30
N LEU A 167 -11.98 -1.09 7.07
CA LEU A 167 -13.10 -0.70 6.26
C LEU A 167 -12.90 -1.17 4.82
N GLU A 168 -14.01 -1.46 4.16
CA GLU A 168 -14.06 -1.79 2.74
C GLU A 168 -14.75 -0.67 1.98
N ALA A 169 -14.18 -0.28 0.85
CA ALA A 169 -14.82 0.63 -0.10
C ALA A 169 -14.97 -0.05 -1.46
N VAL A 170 -15.94 0.40 -2.24
CA VAL A 170 -16.14 -0.03 -3.62
C VAL A 170 -14.98 0.43 -4.51
N SER A 171 -14.51 1.67 -4.31
CA SER A 171 -13.53 2.33 -5.17
C SER A 171 -12.51 3.16 -4.38
N LEU A 172 -11.40 3.52 -5.02
CA LEU A 172 -10.40 4.39 -4.40
C LEU A 172 -10.94 5.79 -4.05
N PRO A 173 -11.71 6.49 -4.91
CA PRO A 173 -12.31 7.77 -4.53
C PRO A 173 -13.14 7.69 -3.24
N SER A 174 -13.98 6.66 -3.13
CA SER A 174 -14.77 6.40 -1.92
C SER A 174 -13.89 6.09 -0.70
N ALA A 175 -12.83 5.29 -0.87
CA ALA A 175 -11.88 5.01 0.21
C ALA A 175 -11.17 6.29 0.71
N LEU A 176 -10.84 7.21 -0.20
CA LEU A 176 -10.23 8.50 0.15
C LEU A 176 -11.22 9.39 0.90
N GLN A 177 -12.49 9.46 0.47
CA GLN A 177 -13.55 10.17 1.19
C GLN A 177 -13.78 9.55 2.58
N ALA A 178 -13.82 8.22 2.69
CA ALA A 178 -13.96 7.54 3.97
C ALA A 178 -12.79 7.86 4.92
N ALA A 179 -11.55 7.87 4.42
CA ALA A 179 -10.40 8.31 5.21
C ALA A 179 -10.56 9.76 5.69
N HIS A 180 -11.02 10.66 4.82
CA HIS A 180 -11.28 12.06 5.16
C HIS A 180 -12.43 12.23 6.16
N ALA A 181 -13.54 11.52 6.00
CA ALA A 181 -14.69 11.55 6.92
C ALA A 181 -14.32 11.02 8.32
N LEU A 182 -13.40 10.05 8.40
CA LEU A 182 -12.78 9.61 9.65
C LEU A 182 -11.74 10.62 10.18
N GLY A 183 -11.55 11.74 9.50
CA GLY A 183 -10.63 12.84 9.76
C GLY A 183 -9.16 12.42 9.78
N ALA A 184 -8.78 11.52 8.86
CA ALA A 184 -7.38 11.31 8.54
C ALA A 184 -6.74 12.65 8.15
N GLY A 185 -5.57 12.93 8.71
CA GLY A 185 -4.73 14.04 8.25
C GLY A 185 -3.96 13.64 6.99
N VAL A 186 -3.53 12.37 6.89
CA VAL A 186 -2.77 11.85 5.76
C VAL A 186 -3.37 10.53 5.30
N ALA A 187 -3.55 10.38 3.99
CA ALA A 187 -3.83 9.10 3.36
C ALA A 187 -2.58 8.59 2.64
N ILE A 188 -2.25 7.31 2.83
CA ILE A 188 -1.20 6.60 2.09
C ILE A 188 -1.91 5.64 1.16
N VAL A 189 -1.67 5.73 -0.15
CA VAL A 189 -2.20 4.79 -1.15
C VAL A 189 -1.05 3.99 -1.72
N ALA A 190 -1.07 2.68 -1.48
CA ALA A 190 -0.07 1.77 -2.05
C ALA A 190 -0.67 0.38 -2.20
N GLN A 191 -0.23 -0.33 -3.24
CA GLN A 191 -0.62 -1.73 -3.43
C GLN A 191 -0.21 -2.62 -2.26
N GLY A 192 -0.86 -3.79 -2.15
CA GLY A 192 -0.45 -4.85 -1.24
C GLY A 192 0.88 -5.50 -1.62
N PRO A 193 1.34 -6.50 -0.84
CA PRO A 193 2.51 -7.30 -1.21
C PRO A 193 2.36 -7.95 -2.60
N GLY A 194 3.49 -8.24 -3.26
CA GLY A 194 3.47 -9.00 -4.53
C GLY A 194 3.40 -8.13 -5.80
N ASN A 195 4.12 -7.01 -5.84
CA ASN A 195 4.25 -6.18 -7.03
C ASN A 195 4.56 -7.04 -8.28
N ALA A 196 3.67 -7.01 -9.27
CA ALA A 196 3.90 -7.60 -10.58
C ALA A 196 4.75 -6.67 -11.46
N GLY A 197 5.65 -7.26 -12.25
CA GLY A 197 6.48 -6.58 -13.22
C GLY A 197 6.98 -7.54 -14.29
N THR A 198 7.02 -7.06 -15.53
CA THR A 198 7.50 -7.78 -16.71
C THR A 198 8.71 -7.05 -17.30
N GLY A 199 9.30 -7.59 -18.37
CA GLY A 199 10.37 -6.89 -19.11
C GLY A 199 9.89 -5.74 -19.99
N THR A 200 8.58 -5.48 -20.06
CA THR A 200 8.01 -4.43 -20.92
C THR A 200 7.80 -3.12 -20.17
N ARG A 201 7.82 -2.00 -20.89
CA ARG A 201 7.74 -0.65 -20.30
C ARG A 201 6.48 -0.40 -19.46
N LEU A 202 5.35 -1.03 -19.80
CA LEU A 202 4.05 -0.78 -19.15
C LEU A 202 3.55 -1.95 -18.30
N GLY A 203 4.16 -3.13 -18.43
CA GLY A 203 3.70 -4.32 -17.73
C GLY A 203 4.21 -4.37 -16.30
N TYR A 204 3.78 -3.44 -15.44
CA TYR A 204 4.06 -3.45 -14.01
C TYR A 204 2.89 -2.83 -13.21
N SER A 205 2.59 -3.43 -12.06
CA SER A 205 1.46 -3.04 -11.18
C SER A 205 1.60 -1.63 -10.59
N GLY A 206 2.83 -1.20 -10.27
CA GLY A 206 3.11 0.14 -9.73
C GLY A 206 2.71 1.31 -10.65
N ILE A 207 2.35 1.05 -11.91
CA ILE A 207 1.86 2.09 -12.83
C ILE A 207 0.57 2.75 -12.29
N ALA A 208 -0.21 2.01 -11.48
CA ALA A 208 -1.41 2.47 -10.82
C ALA A 208 -1.18 3.67 -9.87
N GLN A 209 0.07 3.95 -9.48
CA GLN A 209 0.42 5.17 -8.75
C GLN A 209 -0.09 6.43 -9.48
N ALA A 210 -0.09 6.45 -10.82
CA ALA A 210 -0.63 7.55 -11.61
C ALA A 210 -2.13 7.76 -11.34
N ASP A 211 -2.92 6.68 -11.35
CA ASP A 211 -4.36 6.72 -11.13
C ASP A 211 -4.69 7.23 -9.73
N TRP A 212 -3.88 6.85 -8.74
CA TRP A 212 -4.07 7.27 -7.35
C TRP A 212 -3.76 8.75 -7.14
N LEU A 213 -2.71 9.26 -7.79
CA LEU A 213 -2.40 10.69 -7.80
C LEU A 213 -3.51 11.50 -8.48
N ASN A 214 -4.00 11.02 -9.63
CA ASN A 214 -5.07 11.67 -10.36
C ASN A 214 -6.38 11.67 -9.57
N ALA A 215 -6.73 10.57 -8.89
CA ALA A 215 -7.91 10.48 -8.03
C ALA A 215 -7.83 11.44 -6.83
N ALA A 216 -6.67 11.50 -6.17
CA ALA A 216 -6.44 12.44 -5.08
C ALA A 216 -6.63 13.90 -5.55
N HIS A 217 -6.09 14.25 -6.72
CA HIS A 217 -6.27 15.58 -7.29
C HIS A 217 -7.72 15.87 -7.66
N ALA A 218 -8.42 14.91 -8.29
CA ALA A 218 -9.80 15.07 -8.72
C ALA A 218 -10.77 15.33 -7.54
N LEU A 219 -10.46 14.78 -6.36
CA LEU A 219 -11.22 15.04 -5.14
C LEU A 219 -10.74 16.28 -4.35
N GLY A 220 -9.85 17.10 -4.92
CA GLY A 220 -9.33 18.30 -4.25
C GLY A 220 -8.36 18.01 -3.10
N GLY A 221 -7.74 16.83 -3.07
CA GLY A 221 -6.61 16.52 -2.17
C GLY A 221 -5.27 17.02 -2.73
N ILE A 222 -4.21 16.85 -1.95
CA ILE A 222 -2.84 17.18 -2.38
C ILE A 222 -2.13 15.89 -2.82
N PRO A 223 -1.94 15.64 -4.13
CA PRO A 223 -1.25 14.45 -4.62
C PRO A 223 0.25 14.53 -4.34
N ILE A 224 0.78 13.55 -3.61
CA ILE A 224 2.20 13.41 -3.28
C ILE A 224 2.72 12.10 -3.85
N ALA A 225 3.68 12.17 -4.76
CA ALA A 225 4.29 11.00 -5.38
C ALA A 225 5.54 10.56 -4.59
N ALA A 226 5.43 9.45 -3.88
CA ALA A 226 6.60 8.82 -3.26
C ALA A 226 7.49 8.23 -4.36
N LEU A 227 8.74 8.72 -4.44
CA LEU A 227 9.69 8.22 -5.42
C LEU A 227 10.14 6.79 -5.10
N ARG A 228 10.21 5.94 -6.11
CA ARG A 228 10.99 4.70 -6.05
C ARG A 228 12.38 4.99 -6.62
N LEU A 229 13.37 4.97 -5.75
CA LEU A 229 14.76 5.19 -6.12
C LEU A 229 15.70 4.20 -5.44
N SER A 230 16.79 3.84 -6.10
CA SER A 230 17.76 2.86 -5.60
C SER A 230 19.16 3.22 -6.05
N PHE A 231 20.15 2.91 -5.21
CA PHE A 231 21.57 2.94 -5.58
C PHE A 231 22.29 1.64 -5.18
N ALA A 232 21.55 0.68 -4.62
CA ALA A 232 22.11 -0.57 -4.11
C ALA A 232 22.38 -1.60 -5.21
N ASP A 233 21.81 -1.43 -6.41
CA ASP A 233 22.14 -2.26 -7.57
C ASP A 233 23.45 -1.74 -8.22
N PRO A 234 24.46 -2.60 -8.47
CA PRO A 234 25.71 -2.17 -9.08
C PRO A 234 25.55 -1.76 -10.54
N ARG A 235 24.48 -2.19 -11.22
CA ARG A 235 24.26 -1.89 -12.64
C ARG A 235 23.85 -0.44 -12.81
N PRO A 236 24.57 0.38 -13.60
CA PRO A 236 24.30 1.81 -13.71
C PRO A 236 22.85 2.12 -14.12
N ARG A 237 22.24 1.35 -15.00
CA ARG A 237 20.84 1.57 -15.43
C ARG A 237 19.77 1.37 -14.33
N HIS A 238 20.12 0.73 -13.22
CA HIS A 238 19.22 0.50 -12.09
C HIS A 238 19.47 1.49 -10.93
N GLN A 239 20.40 2.43 -11.10
CA GLN A 239 20.71 3.46 -10.12
C GLN A 239 19.98 4.78 -10.40
N GLY A 240 19.58 5.45 -9.33
CA GLY A 240 18.77 6.66 -9.36
C GLY A 240 17.27 6.34 -9.27
N ILE A 241 16.46 7.17 -9.91
CA ILE A 241 15.00 6.99 -9.95
C ILE A 241 14.64 5.83 -10.88
N SER A 242 13.70 5.00 -10.44
CA SER A 242 13.15 3.91 -11.23
C SER A 242 12.52 4.44 -12.52
N HIS A 243 12.76 3.74 -13.63
CA HIS A 243 12.08 4.04 -14.90
C HIS A 243 10.55 3.89 -14.80
N HIS A 244 10.05 3.09 -13.86
CA HIS A 244 8.62 3.02 -13.51
C HIS A 244 8.12 4.38 -13.02
N THR A 245 8.78 4.96 -12.01
CA THR A 245 8.44 6.28 -11.47
C THR A 245 8.51 7.37 -12.53
N LEU A 246 9.56 7.35 -13.37
CA LEU A 246 9.70 8.31 -14.48
C LEU A 246 8.57 8.15 -15.51
N THR A 247 8.09 6.93 -15.75
CA THR A 247 6.95 6.68 -16.66
C THR A 247 5.63 7.14 -16.03
N VAL A 248 5.41 6.84 -14.75
CA VAL A 248 4.25 7.33 -13.99
C VAL A 248 4.18 8.85 -14.05
N LEU A 249 5.22 9.54 -13.57
CA LEU A 249 5.23 11.00 -13.51
C LEU A 249 5.28 11.64 -14.90
N GLY A 250 6.13 11.11 -15.78
CA GLY A 250 6.39 11.68 -17.10
C GLY A 250 5.29 11.44 -18.14
N THR A 251 4.37 10.50 -17.92
CA THR A 251 3.37 10.12 -18.94
C THR A 251 1.95 10.00 -18.41
N PHE A 252 1.74 9.35 -17.26
CA PHE A 252 0.39 8.96 -16.80
C PHE A 252 -0.16 9.82 -15.66
N CYS A 253 0.70 10.49 -14.90
CA CYS A 253 0.28 11.50 -13.94
C CYS A 253 -0.19 12.73 -14.73
N LEU A 254 -1.51 12.95 -14.76
CA LEU A 254 -2.15 14.03 -15.52
C LEU A 254 -2.22 15.32 -14.70
N CYS A 255 -2.14 15.20 -13.37
CA CYS A 255 -2.11 16.33 -12.44
C CYS A 255 -0.69 16.74 -12.04
N ARG A 256 -0.58 17.95 -11.46
CA ARG A 256 0.65 18.43 -10.83
C ARG A 256 0.78 17.80 -9.43
N ALA A 257 1.65 16.80 -9.30
CA ALA A 257 1.99 16.20 -8.02
C ALA A 257 3.15 16.91 -7.32
N VAL A 258 3.17 16.81 -5.99
CA VAL A 258 4.36 17.07 -5.17
C VAL A 258 5.27 15.86 -5.25
N VAL A 259 6.56 16.09 -5.46
CA VAL A 259 7.59 15.04 -5.57
C VAL A 259 8.68 15.32 -4.54
N PRO A 260 8.58 14.73 -3.33
CA PRO A 260 9.54 14.93 -2.27
C PRO A 260 10.89 14.28 -2.58
N LEU A 261 11.97 15.03 -2.38
CA LEU A 261 13.35 14.64 -2.62
C LEU A 261 14.05 14.45 -1.28
N PRO A 262 14.56 13.25 -0.97
CA PRO A 262 15.31 13.02 0.26
C PRO A 262 16.70 13.65 0.20
N ALA A 263 17.29 13.96 1.35
CA ALA A 263 18.72 14.24 1.44
C ALA A 263 19.54 12.99 1.03
N LEU A 264 20.43 13.14 0.04
CA LEU A 264 21.32 12.10 -0.48
C LEU A 264 22.74 12.64 -0.67
N PRO A 265 23.78 11.78 -0.73
CA PRO A 265 25.13 12.19 -1.13
C PRO A 265 25.13 12.97 -2.45
N ALA A 266 25.99 13.97 -2.58
CA ALA A 266 25.99 14.92 -3.70
C ALA A 266 25.98 14.24 -5.09
N GLY A 267 26.76 13.17 -5.29
CA GLY A 267 26.77 12.42 -6.56
C GLY A 267 25.45 11.71 -6.86
N GLN A 268 24.77 11.17 -5.84
CA GLN A 268 23.45 10.56 -5.98
C GLN A 268 22.40 11.63 -6.28
N MET A 269 22.46 12.77 -5.59
CA MET A 269 21.54 13.89 -5.79
C MET A 269 21.70 14.52 -7.18
N ALA A 270 22.92 14.67 -7.69
CA ALA A 270 23.18 15.16 -9.04
C ALA A 270 22.49 14.28 -10.10
N ARG A 271 22.58 12.95 -9.94
CA ARG A 271 21.91 11.99 -10.82
C ARG A 271 20.39 12.08 -10.72
N VAL A 272 19.83 12.09 -9.51
CA VAL A 272 18.39 12.29 -9.28
C VAL A 272 17.91 13.60 -9.94
N GLY A 273 18.65 14.68 -9.74
CA GLY A 273 18.37 15.98 -10.33
C GLY A 273 18.36 15.96 -11.86
N SER A 274 19.29 15.25 -12.50
CA SER A 274 19.29 15.09 -13.96
C SER A 274 18.10 14.29 -14.47
N GLN A 275 17.68 13.24 -13.74
CA GLN A 275 16.54 12.40 -14.12
C GLN A 275 15.20 13.12 -13.96
N LEU A 276 15.09 14.03 -13.00
CA LEU A 276 13.89 14.84 -12.76
C LEU A 276 13.85 16.16 -13.53
N ALA A 277 14.95 16.58 -14.17
CA ALA A 277 14.98 17.84 -14.91
C ALA A 277 13.81 17.99 -15.91
N PRO A 278 13.43 16.95 -16.70
CA PRO A 278 12.27 17.04 -17.61
C PRO A 278 10.91 17.14 -16.91
N LEU A 279 10.85 16.88 -15.61
CA LEU A 279 9.60 16.84 -14.83
C LEU A 279 9.36 18.11 -13.99
N ARG A 280 10.33 19.04 -13.95
CA ARG A 280 10.25 20.27 -13.14
C ARG A 280 9.09 21.18 -13.49
N GLU A 281 8.73 21.25 -14.76
CA GLU A 281 7.60 22.07 -15.22
C GLU A 281 6.25 21.39 -14.92
N ARG A 282 6.24 20.06 -14.82
CA ARG A 282 5.01 19.25 -14.63
C ARG A 282 4.67 19.01 -13.17
N HIS A 283 5.66 19.04 -12.27
CA HIS A 283 5.53 18.66 -10.86
C HIS A 283 6.21 19.66 -9.93
N LEU A 284 5.88 19.61 -8.65
CA LEU A 284 6.50 20.42 -7.62
C LEU A 284 7.57 19.59 -6.90
N LEU A 285 8.84 19.85 -7.21
CA LEU A 285 9.96 19.12 -6.59
C LEU A 285 10.38 19.84 -5.30
N GLU A 286 10.34 19.15 -4.16
CA GLU A 286 10.62 19.74 -2.84
C GLU A 286 11.63 18.91 -2.07
N ALA A 287 12.57 19.54 -1.38
CA ALA A 287 13.48 18.84 -0.48
C ALA A 287 12.79 18.55 0.86
N HIS A 288 12.87 17.30 1.33
CA HIS A 288 12.29 16.87 2.61
C HIS A 288 13.20 15.86 3.31
N GLU A 289 13.20 15.89 4.65
CA GLU A 289 14.04 15.01 5.47
C GLU A 289 13.42 13.61 5.61
N GLY A 290 14.08 12.60 5.05
CA GLY A 290 13.66 11.20 5.16
C GLY A 290 14.28 10.45 6.34
N ALA A 291 15.40 10.93 6.89
CA ALA A 291 16.14 10.23 7.93
C ALA A 291 15.37 10.03 9.25
N PRO A 292 14.53 10.98 9.73
CA PRO A 292 13.72 10.76 10.93
C PRO A 292 12.77 9.55 10.84
N ALA A 293 12.27 9.24 9.64
CA ALA A 293 11.41 8.08 9.42
C ALA A 293 12.15 6.76 9.72
N LEU A 294 13.38 6.61 9.22
CA LEU A 294 14.18 5.41 9.44
C LEU A 294 14.56 5.26 10.91
N ALA A 295 14.97 6.35 11.56
CA ALA A 295 15.28 6.35 12.99
C ALA A 295 14.07 5.96 13.84
N LEU A 296 12.86 6.42 13.46
CA LEU A 296 11.62 6.03 14.13
C LEU A 296 11.32 4.54 13.94
N LEU A 297 11.46 4.01 12.71
CA LEU A 297 11.26 2.58 12.44
C LEU A 297 12.23 1.70 13.25
N GLU A 298 13.51 2.09 13.31
CA GLU A 298 14.52 1.41 14.12
C GLU A 298 14.15 1.42 15.61
N ARG A 299 13.76 2.58 16.16
CA ARG A 299 13.34 2.73 17.56
C ARG A 299 12.13 1.87 17.91
N LEU A 300 11.19 1.72 16.97
CA LEU A 300 9.98 0.91 17.14
C LEU A 300 10.21 -0.59 16.85
N GLY A 301 11.42 -0.98 16.43
CA GLY A 301 11.72 -2.37 16.05
C GLY A 301 10.98 -2.84 14.80
N VAL A 302 10.55 -1.92 13.93
CA VAL A 302 9.83 -2.23 12.68
C VAL A 302 10.85 -2.46 11.57
N ASN A 303 11.19 -3.72 11.35
CA ASN A 303 12.09 -4.12 10.28
C ASN A 303 11.36 -4.20 8.94
N VAL A 304 11.85 -3.48 7.95
CA VAL A 304 11.32 -3.51 6.58
C VAL A 304 12.40 -3.84 5.57
N THR A 305 11.98 -4.55 4.52
CA THR A 305 12.82 -4.91 3.39
C THR A 305 12.12 -4.60 2.08
N THR A 306 12.92 -4.42 1.02
CA THR A 306 12.43 -4.29 -0.34
C THR A 306 13.31 -5.14 -1.25
N MET A 307 12.69 -6.04 -2.01
CA MET A 307 13.43 -7.03 -2.84
C MET A 307 14.52 -7.76 -2.04
N GLY A 308 14.21 -8.17 -0.80
CA GLY A 308 15.13 -8.88 0.10
C GLY A 308 16.22 -8.00 0.75
N ARG A 309 16.28 -6.69 0.45
CA ARG A 309 17.30 -5.78 0.99
C ARG A 309 16.73 -4.94 2.13
N SER A 310 17.52 -4.80 3.20
CA SER A 310 17.15 -4.05 4.41
C SER A 310 17.22 -2.53 4.20
N MET A 311 16.77 -1.76 5.20
CA MET A 311 16.90 -0.30 5.21
C MET A 311 18.35 0.19 5.11
N ALA A 312 19.30 -0.55 5.68
CA ALA A 312 20.72 -0.20 5.59
C ALA A 312 21.25 -0.34 4.15
N VAL A 313 20.82 -1.40 3.45
CA VAL A 313 21.27 -1.69 2.08
C VAL A 313 20.55 -0.80 1.07
N GLU A 314 19.23 -0.70 1.15
CA GLU A 314 18.42 0.10 0.22
C GLU A 314 18.01 1.45 0.85
N ARG A 315 18.99 2.16 1.42
CA ARG A 315 18.74 3.37 2.22
C ARG A 315 18.02 4.46 1.45
N ALA A 316 18.42 4.71 0.21
CA ALA A 316 17.88 5.79 -0.60
C ALA A 316 16.37 5.61 -0.89
N PHE A 317 15.93 4.37 -1.09
CA PHE A 317 14.50 4.01 -1.26
C PHE A 317 13.68 4.39 -0.03
N PHE A 318 14.13 4.00 1.16
CA PHE A 318 13.40 4.27 2.39
C PHE A 318 13.47 5.74 2.80
N LEU A 319 14.59 6.43 2.52
CA LEU A 319 14.68 7.88 2.71
C LEU A 319 13.66 8.62 1.83
N ALA A 320 13.50 8.21 0.57
CA ALA A 320 12.52 8.81 -0.34
C ALA A 320 11.07 8.61 0.15
N ALA A 321 10.77 7.40 0.62
CA ALA A 321 9.48 7.09 1.23
C ALA A 321 9.24 7.92 2.51
N GLY A 322 10.24 8.04 3.39
CA GLY A 322 10.19 8.90 4.58
C GLY A 322 9.98 10.37 4.26
N ALA A 323 10.70 10.90 3.27
CA ALA A 323 10.54 12.26 2.78
C ALA A 323 9.12 12.52 2.26
N ALA A 324 8.48 11.54 1.62
CA ALA A 324 7.10 11.66 1.18
C ALA A 324 6.10 11.75 2.35
N GLY A 325 6.33 10.99 3.41
CA GLY A 325 5.57 11.11 4.65
C GLY A 325 5.74 12.48 5.32
N ALA A 326 6.99 12.95 5.43
CA ALA A 326 7.29 14.26 6.00
C ALA A 326 6.64 15.41 5.19
N ALA A 327 6.68 15.33 3.86
CA ALA A 327 6.04 16.31 2.98
C ALA A 327 4.52 16.36 3.14
N ALA A 328 3.88 15.22 3.41
CA ALA A 328 2.46 15.15 3.71
C ALA A 328 2.15 15.79 5.06
N ALA A 329 2.91 15.46 6.10
CA ALA A 329 2.74 16.02 7.43
C ALA A 329 2.97 17.55 7.47
N GLY A 330 3.96 18.07 6.74
CA GLY A 330 4.21 19.52 6.68
C GLY A 330 3.02 20.34 6.18
N ARG A 331 2.21 19.75 5.29
CA ARG A 331 1.00 20.36 4.73
C ARG A 331 -0.19 20.37 5.69
N LEU A 332 -0.10 19.69 6.83
CA LEU A 332 -1.13 19.79 7.87
C LEU A 332 -1.03 21.13 8.61
N ALA A 333 0.17 21.67 8.76
CA ALA A 333 0.40 22.97 9.39
C ALA A 333 -0.13 24.13 8.53
N ASP A 334 -0.05 23.99 7.21
CA ASP A 334 -0.59 24.96 6.25
C ASP A 334 -2.13 24.98 6.20
N ARG A 335 -2.80 24.02 6.85
CA ARG A 335 -4.27 23.86 6.90
C ARG A 335 -4.92 24.39 8.18
N VAL A 336 -4.18 25.03 9.10
CA VAL A 336 -4.81 25.67 10.27
C VAL A 336 -5.64 26.86 9.75
N PRO A 337 -6.98 26.83 9.89
CA PRO A 337 -7.80 27.99 9.60
C PRO A 337 -7.47 29.07 10.64
N GLY A 338 -7.17 30.27 10.17
CA GLY A 338 -7.22 31.47 11.01
C GLY A 338 -8.65 31.80 11.41
#